data_AF-A0A6P7YJM4-F1
#
_entry.id   AF-A0A6P7YJM4-F1
#
_cell.length_a   1.000
_cell.length_b   1.000
_cell.length_c   1.000
_cell.angle_alpha   90.00
_cell.angle_beta   90.00
_cell.angle_gamma   90.00
#
_symmetry.space_group_name_H-M   'P 1'
#
loop_
_entity.id
_entity.type
_entity.pdbx_description
1 polymer ?
#
loop_
_entity_poly.entity_id
_entity_poly.type
_entity_poly.pdbx_seq_one_letter_code
_entity_poly.pdbx_strand_id
1 'polypeptide(L)'
;MTEVRPRLSKKEAKQLQQLLENEHFSLLYKGSVHGYTVASFHAKCDVQGPSLVVAYNNSGFVFGGYSSRGFSSSNQHIKDEKAFLFSLNKGETQDRPLKIPVKNADQAVNDMNDQGPNFGTGSLCFLINGADATTTQNNNYCEFDLAEFHGNDTALVECEVYRVEGIGNILESPWRKLTWTPEERSNLMEFIRNYKTCLNPVSQVRILMIGPVGAGKSSFFNSVNSVFRGHVTCQAIAGSDSTSVTKKYRTYALKDGKAGKLLPIILCDSMGLEEKTGAGLEVEDVPKLLQGHVPDRYTFNAAASIQPDFPGYLMSPSLKDKVHCVVFVIDACKVSILSANLVEKLRRLRTTVNQCDVPNVLLLTKVDELCPIVAEDICEVYRSRAVQKQVHTASAHLGIPVSNILPIKSYSSSLELDYDSDILILHAVQQMLRYADNYFDNISFASND
;
A
#
# COMPACT_ATOMS: atom_id res chain seq x y z
N MET A 1 5.42 -1.06 25.69
CA MET A 1 5.68 0.37 25.42
C MET A 1 4.38 1.10 25.66
N THR A 2 4.38 2.10 26.53
CA THR A 2 3.21 2.94 26.80
C THR A 2 2.87 3.73 25.54
N GLU A 3 1.66 3.56 25.04
CA GLU A 3 1.13 4.28 23.88
C GLU A 3 1.16 5.79 24.14
N VAL A 4 1.79 6.56 23.26
CA VAL A 4 1.88 8.02 23.38
C VAL A 4 0.52 8.60 22.99
N ARG A 5 -0.22 9.14 23.97
CA ARG A 5 -1.57 9.68 23.74
C ARG A 5 -1.54 11.19 23.47
N PRO A 6 -2.33 11.69 22.52
CA PRO A 6 -2.48 13.11 22.26
C PRO A 6 -3.19 13.81 23.42
N ARG A 7 -2.88 15.09 23.63
CA ARG A 7 -3.56 15.96 24.62
C ARG A 7 -4.89 16.52 24.10
N LEU A 8 -5.07 16.58 22.78
CA LEU A 8 -6.28 17.09 22.14
C LEU A 8 -7.55 16.45 22.72
N SER A 9 -8.50 17.29 23.11
CA SER A 9 -9.88 16.87 23.33
C SER A 9 -10.56 16.52 21.99
N LYS A 10 -11.66 15.75 22.05
CA LYS A 10 -12.46 15.44 20.85
C LYS A 10 -12.96 16.69 20.13
N LYS A 11 -13.25 17.77 20.87
CA LYS A 11 -13.73 19.05 20.30
C LYS A 11 -12.61 19.75 19.53
N GLU A 12 -11.43 19.87 20.14
CA GLU A 12 -10.25 20.50 19.51
C GLU A 12 -9.80 19.70 18.28
N ALA A 13 -9.78 18.37 18.37
CA ALA A 13 -9.47 17.51 17.22
C ALA A 13 -10.42 17.76 16.04
N LYS A 14 -11.73 17.89 16.30
CA LYS A 14 -12.73 18.20 15.27
C LYS A 14 -12.55 19.60 14.67
N GLN A 15 -12.18 20.58 15.48
CA GLN A 15 -11.88 21.94 15.02
C GLN A 15 -10.64 21.99 14.12
N LEU A 16 -9.57 21.26 14.50
CA LEU A 16 -8.37 21.11 13.68
C LEU A 16 -8.66 20.40 12.36
N GLN A 17 -9.47 19.33 12.40
CA GLN A 17 -9.96 18.68 11.18
C GLN A 17 -10.66 19.70 10.27
N GLN A 18 -11.58 20.52 10.78
CA GLN A 18 -12.25 21.55 9.96
C GLN A 18 -11.27 22.54 9.31
N LEU A 19 -10.24 22.99 10.05
CA LEU A 19 -9.21 23.89 9.52
C LEU A 19 -8.39 23.26 8.40
N LEU A 20 -8.20 21.94 8.51
CA LEU A 20 -7.51 21.09 7.56
C LEU A 20 -8.46 20.49 6.51
N GLU A 21 -9.61 21.09 6.21
CA GLU A 21 -10.52 20.53 5.16
C GLU A 21 -10.97 19.08 5.46
N ASN A 22 -11.14 18.81 6.75
CA ASN A 22 -11.42 17.55 7.44
C ASN A 22 -10.25 16.58 7.61
N GLU A 23 -9.07 16.82 7.05
CA GLU A 23 -7.93 15.87 7.03
C GLU A 23 -7.65 15.17 8.37
N HIS A 24 -7.38 13.86 8.33
CA HIS A 24 -6.98 13.10 9.50
C HIS A 24 -5.54 13.45 9.87
N PHE A 25 -5.13 13.18 11.10
CA PHE A 25 -3.76 13.42 11.50
C PHE A 25 -3.33 12.49 12.63
N SER A 26 -2.06 12.09 12.61
CA SER A 26 -1.46 11.13 13.54
C SER A 26 -0.30 11.76 14.31
N LEU A 27 -0.22 11.54 15.62
CA LEU A 27 0.82 12.11 16.48
C LEU A 27 2.21 11.55 16.14
N LEU A 28 3.18 12.42 15.87
CA LEU A 28 4.59 12.09 15.62
C LEU A 28 5.48 12.40 16.82
N TYR A 29 5.26 13.58 17.40
CA TYR A 29 6.09 14.15 18.45
C TYR A 29 5.21 14.74 19.55
N LYS A 30 5.70 14.64 20.78
CA LYS A 30 5.07 15.15 22.00
C LYS A 30 6.17 15.56 22.96
N GLY A 31 6.26 16.84 23.28
CA GLY A 31 7.37 17.43 24.04
C GLY A 31 7.53 16.80 25.42
N SER A 32 6.44 16.53 26.13
CA SER A 32 6.47 15.86 27.45
C SER A 32 7.02 14.43 27.43
N VAL A 33 7.00 13.75 26.26
CA VAL A 33 7.46 12.36 26.11
C VAL A 33 8.83 12.28 25.45
N HIS A 34 9.06 13.09 24.42
CA HIS A 34 10.26 13.04 23.58
C HIS A 34 11.30 14.10 23.97
N GLY A 35 10.98 14.98 24.92
CA GLY A 35 11.80 16.10 25.33
C GLY A 35 11.64 17.32 24.40
N TYR A 36 11.67 18.51 25.00
CA TYR A 36 11.55 19.80 24.32
C TYR A 36 12.87 20.22 23.64
N THR A 37 13.38 19.38 22.75
CA THR A 37 14.65 19.61 22.06
C THR A 37 14.48 19.58 20.56
N VAL A 38 15.17 20.47 19.86
CA VAL A 38 15.25 20.54 18.39
C VAL A 38 15.64 19.19 17.77
N ALA A 39 16.64 18.51 18.35
CA ALA A 39 17.11 17.21 17.88
C ALA A 39 15.98 16.14 17.89
N SER A 40 15.20 16.05 18.97
CA SER A 40 14.08 15.10 19.06
C SER A 40 12.93 15.44 18.12
N PHE A 41 12.69 16.73 17.85
CA PHE A 41 11.72 17.17 16.86
C PHE A 41 12.12 16.69 15.46
N HIS A 42 13.33 17.03 14.99
CA HIS A 42 13.78 16.63 13.65
C HIS A 42 13.87 15.11 13.49
N ALA A 43 14.36 14.39 14.51
CA ALA A 43 14.42 12.94 14.49
C ALA A 43 13.05 12.25 14.33
N LYS A 44 11.95 12.94 14.66
CA LYS A 44 10.57 12.41 14.58
C LYS A 44 9.77 12.97 13.43
N CYS A 45 9.99 14.22 13.06
CA CYS A 45 9.10 14.98 12.18
C CYS A 45 9.66 15.21 10.78
N ASP A 46 10.98 15.11 10.59
CA ASP A 46 11.57 15.32 9.27
C ASP A 46 11.11 14.26 8.27
N VAL A 47 10.83 14.71 7.05
CA VAL A 47 10.42 13.87 5.91
C VAL A 47 9.12 13.10 6.17
N GLN A 48 8.29 13.54 7.12
CA GLN A 48 6.98 12.93 7.41
C GLN A 48 5.84 13.46 6.53
N GLY A 49 6.07 14.51 5.73
CA GLY A 49 5.07 15.15 4.89
C GLY A 49 4.30 16.27 5.61
N PRO A 50 3.07 16.61 5.16
CA PRO A 50 2.27 17.68 5.75
C PRO A 50 2.23 17.59 7.28
N SER A 51 2.50 18.70 7.95
CA SER A 51 2.75 18.73 9.39
C SER A 51 1.90 19.79 10.06
N LEU A 52 1.21 19.40 11.14
CA LEU A 52 0.46 20.27 12.02
C LEU A 52 1.20 20.34 13.37
N VAL A 53 1.65 21.53 13.75
CA VAL A 53 2.27 21.80 15.05
C VAL A 53 1.20 22.40 15.96
N VAL A 54 0.99 21.81 17.14
CA VAL A 54 -0.04 22.20 18.12
C VAL A 54 0.62 22.43 19.47
N ALA A 55 0.45 23.63 20.01
CA ALA A 55 1.01 24.04 21.29
C ALA A 55 -0.10 24.41 22.28
N TYR A 56 0.18 24.19 23.56
CA TYR A 56 -0.72 24.44 24.68
C TYR A 56 0.00 25.29 25.71
N ASN A 57 -0.61 26.37 26.20
CA ASN A 57 -0.02 27.23 27.23
C ASN A 57 -0.80 27.23 28.56
N ASN A 58 -0.24 27.89 29.58
CA ASN A 58 -0.86 27.97 30.91
C ASN A 58 -2.13 28.83 30.91
N SER A 59 -2.21 29.77 29.98
CA SER A 59 -3.39 30.59 29.73
C SER A 59 -4.55 29.83 29.08
N GLY A 60 -4.37 28.54 28.75
CA GLY A 60 -5.41 27.66 28.23
C GLY A 60 -5.69 27.84 26.73
N PHE A 61 -4.76 28.44 25.98
CA PHE A 61 -4.84 28.53 24.53
C PHE A 61 -4.28 27.26 23.88
N VAL A 62 -4.88 26.88 22.75
CA VAL A 62 -4.36 25.86 21.84
C VAL A 62 -4.14 26.50 20.49
N PHE A 63 -2.89 26.62 20.08
CA PHE A 63 -2.49 27.40 18.91
C PHE A 63 -1.36 26.71 18.18
N GLY A 64 -1.07 27.15 16.95
CA GLY A 64 -0.11 26.42 16.14
C GLY A 64 0.03 26.89 14.71
N GLY A 65 0.69 26.05 13.92
CA GLY A 65 0.91 26.26 12.50
C GLY A 65 0.79 24.95 11.71
N TYR A 66 0.32 25.07 10.47
CA TYR A 66 0.25 23.98 9.51
C TYR A 66 1.16 24.28 8.32
N SER A 67 1.88 23.27 7.86
CA SER A 67 2.56 23.24 6.57
C SER A 67 2.10 22.05 5.74
N SER A 68 1.77 22.30 4.47
CA SER A 68 1.48 21.25 3.48
C SER A 68 2.72 20.57 2.92
N ARG A 69 3.91 21.07 3.26
CA ARG A 69 5.21 20.53 2.82
C ARG A 69 5.92 19.74 3.92
N GLY A 70 5.68 20.09 5.18
CA GLY A 70 6.36 19.49 6.33
C GLY A 70 7.75 20.08 6.58
N PHE A 71 8.55 19.34 7.35
CA PHE A 71 9.91 19.71 7.74
C PHE A 71 10.92 18.70 7.22
N SER A 72 12.15 19.13 7.00
CA SER A 72 13.20 18.28 6.43
C SER A 72 14.63 18.67 6.80
N SER A 73 14.81 19.64 7.70
CA SER A 73 16.15 20.20 8.03
C SER A 73 16.90 20.70 6.80
N SER A 74 16.19 21.29 5.83
CA SER A 74 16.74 21.69 4.52
C SER A 74 17.72 22.88 4.61
N ASN A 75 17.79 23.57 5.75
CA ASN A 75 18.52 24.83 5.95
C ASN A 75 18.11 25.92 4.95
N GLN A 76 16.84 25.90 4.56
CA GLN A 76 16.26 26.81 3.58
C GLN A 76 14.84 27.20 3.96
N HIS A 77 14.33 28.23 3.30
CA HIS A 77 12.90 28.52 3.35
C HIS A 77 12.13 27.52 2.49
N ILE A 78 11.01 27.04 3.01
CA ILE A 78 10.09 26.19 2.26
C ILE A 78 8.97 27.06 1.73
N LYS A 79 8.81 27.03 0.39
CA LYS A 79 7.66 27.64 -0.28
C LYS A 79 6.39 26.83 -0.01
N ASP A 80 5.40 27.45 0.62
CA ASP A 80 4.14 26.79 0.93
C ASP A 80 2.95 27.76 0.85
N GLU A 81 2.17 27.67 -0.22
CA GLU A 81 0.97 28.49 -0.45
C GLU A 81 -0.22 28.07 0.43
N LYS A 82 -0.16 26.88 1.03
CA LYS A 82 -1.24 26.33 1.87
C LYS A 82 -0.94 26.44 3.36
N ALA A 83 0.21 27.03 3.73
CA ALA A 83 0.56 27.21 5.12
C ALA A 83 -0.38 28.20 5.81
N PHE A 84 -0.67 27.96 7.09
CA PHE A 84 -1.48 28.86 7.91
C PHE A 84 -1.12 28.71 9.39
N LEU A 85 -1.32 29.76 10.16
CA LEU A 85 -1.34 29.71 11.62
C LEU A 85 -2.78 29.57 12.11
N PHE A 86 -2.96 29.03 13.31
CA PHE A 86 -4.29 28.90 13.90
C PHE A 86 -4.28 29.10 15.42
N SER A 87 -5.45 29.46 15.95
CA SER A 87 -5.75 29.40 17.38
C SER A 87 -7.18 28.86 17.58
N LEU A 88 -7.35 27.95 18.54
CA LEU A 88 -8.63 27.34 18.87
C LEU A 88 -9.35 28.15 19.95
N ASN A 89 -10.67 28.26 19.82
CA ASN A 89 -11.46 29.17 20.66
C ASN A 89 -11.60 28.68 22.10
N LYS A 90 -11.40 29.61 23.04
CA LYS A 90 -11.62 29.43 24.47
C LYS A 90 -13.10 29.69 24.82
N GLY A 91 -13.99 28.73 24.53
CA GLY A 91 -15.40 28.78 24.99
C GLY A 91 -16.47 28.50 23.91
N GLU A 92 -17.74 28.52 24.34
CA GLU A 92 -18.93 28.18 23.51
C GLU A 92 -19.42 29.32 22.60
N THR A 93 -18.90 30.53 22.73
CA THR A 93 -19.47 31.72 22.06
C THR A 93 -18.90 32.00 20.66
N GLN A 94 -17.80 31.34 20.26
CA GLN A 94 -17.29 31.37 18.89
C GLN A 94 -17.13 29.95 18.36
N ASP A 95 -17.89 29.62 17.31
CA ASP A 95 -17.97 28.25 16.78
C ASP A 95 -16.86 27.91 15.76
N ARG A 96 -16.03 28.90 15.38
CA ARG A 96 -15.02 28.76 14.32
C ARG A 96 -13.61 29.16 14.80
N PRO A 97 -12.61 28.27 14.70
CA PRO A 97 -11.22 28.60 15.04
C PRO A 97 -10.67 29.75 14.20
N LEU A 98 -9.71 30.48 14.76
CA LEU A 98 -8.94 31.49 14.04
C LEU A 98 -8.00 30.80 13.05
N LYS A 99 -8.05 31.19 11.77
CA LYS A 99 -7.16 30.74 10.70
C LYS A 99 -6.48 31.94 10.06
N ILE A 100 -5.16 32.00 10.14
CA ILE A 100 -4.33 33.11 9.63
C ILE A 100 -3.54 32.56 8.43
N PRO A 101 -3.95 32.88 7.19
CA PRO A 101 -3.27 32.37 6.01
C PRO A 101 -1.88 32.99 5.84
N VAL A 102 -0.98 32.25 5.20
CA VAL A 102 0.30 32.77 4.73
C VAL A 102 0.08 33.91 3.72
N LYS A 103 0.89 34.95 3.82
CA LYS A 103 0.91 36.11 2.91
C LYS A 103 2.10 36.04 1.93
N ASN A 104 3.26 35.61 2.42
CA ASN A 104 4.46 35.41 1.62
C ASN A 104 4.81 33.92 1.56
N ALA A 105 4.28 33.23 0.54
CA ALA A 105 4.43 31.79 0.41
C ALA A 105 5.90 31.34 0.31
N ASP A 106 6.80 32.15 -0.27
CA ASP A 106 8.23 31.80 -0.44
C ASP A 106 9.00 31.78 0.90
N GLN A 107 8.41 32.34 1.95
CA GLN A 107 8.96 32.43 3.30
C GLN A 107 8.02 31.79 4.33
N ALA A 108 7.17 30.86 3.89
CA ALA A 108 6.11 30.29 4.72
C ALA A 108 6.65 29.52 5.95
N VAL A 109 7.74 28.77 5.76
CA VAL A 109 8.43 28.00 6.80
C VAL A 109 9.93 28.23 6.67
N ASN A 110 10.60 28.40 7.80
CA ASN A 110 12.06 28.49 7.87
C ASN A 110 12.61 27.16 8.44
N ASP A 111 13.04 26.27 7.55
CA ASP A 111 13.38 24.87 7.89
C ASP A 111 14.88 24.72 8.18
N MET A 112 15.32 25.35 9.27
CA MET A 112 16.70 25.30 9.76
C MET A 112 16.91 24.08 10.66
N ASN A 113 18.04 23.39 10.51
CA ASN A 113 18.34 22.16 11.26
C ASN A 113 18.67 22.39 12.75
N ASP A 114 18.94 23.63 13.14
CA ASP A 114 19.28 24.07 14.49
C ASP A 114 18.11 24.79 15.18
N GLN A 115 16.92 24.80 14.57
CA GLN A 115 15.72 25.43 15.10
C GLN A 115 14.56 24.44 15.20
N GLY A 116 13.64 24.69 16.15
CA GLY A 116 12.37 23.98 16.16
C GLY A 116 11.46 24.42 15.01
N PRO A 117 10.19 23.97 15.00
CA PRO A 117 9.24 24.39 13.98
C PRO A 117 9.10 25.91 13.94
N ASN A 118 9.36 26.50 12.76
CA ASN A 118 9.43 27.95 12.55
C ASN A 118 8.62 28.35 11.31
N PHE A 119 7.51 29.04 11.55
CA PHE A 119 6.63 29.56 10.52
C PHE A 119 6.94 31.04 10.29
N GLY A 120 7.12 31.41 9.01
CA GLY A 120 7.19 32.80 8.61
C GLY A 120 8.46 33.51 9.04
N THR A 121 9.56 32.78 9.25
CA THR A 121 10.84 33.35 9.70
C THR A 121 10.65 34.17 10.98
N GLY A 122 10.07 33.54 12.01
CA GLY A 122 9.80 34.19 13.29
C GLY A 122 8.36 34.61 13.54
N SER A 123 7.44 34.46 12.58
CA SER A 123 6.01 34.74 12.85
C SER A 123 5.48 33.86 13.99
N LEU A 124 5.90 32.60 14.00
CA LEU A 124 5.69 31.68 15.11
C LEU A 124 6.78 30.63 15.13
N CYS A 125 7.57 30.59 16.21
CA CYS A 125 8.58 29.55 16.43
C CYS A 125 8.32 28.80 17.73
N PHE A 126 8.65 27.52 17.73
CA PHE A 126 8.57 26.65 18.90
C PHE A 126 9.96 26.12 19.27
N LEU A 127 10.10 25.66 20.51
CA LEU A 127 11.30 25.00 21.02
C LEU A 127 12.55 25.91 21.07
N ILE A 128 12.37 27.21 21.31
CA ILE A 128 13.49 28.19 21.33
C ILE A 128 14.42 27.95 22.52
N ASN A 129 13.86 27.76 23.72
CA ASN A 129 14.60 27.53 24.97
C ASN A 129 13.96 26.39 25.78
N GLY A 130 13.68 25.26 25.12
CA GLY A 130 12.92 24.17 25.72
C GLY A 130 11.43 24.34 25.45
N ALA A 131 10.61 24.41 26.50
CA ALA A 131 9.15 24.47 26.37
C ALA A 131 8.64 25.90 26.13
N ASP A 132 9.28 26.66 25.23
CA ASP A 132 8.92 28.04 24.92
C ASP A 132 8.63 28.23 23.43
N ALA A 133 7.69 29.13 23.13
CA ALA A 133 7.43 29.68 21.81
C ALA A 133 7.84 31.16 21.72
N THR A 134 7.89 31.70 20.51
CA THR A 134 8.02 33.14 20.26
C THR A 134 7.26 33.53 19.00
N THR A 135 6.85 34.80 18.93
CA THR A 135 6.10 35.37 17.81
C THR A 135 6.65 36.75 17.48
N THR A 136 6.87 37.02 16.19
CA THR A 136 7.30 38.31 15.67
C THR A 136 6.32 38.77 14.60
N GLN A 137 5.75 39.97 14.76
CA GLN A 137 4.90 40.55 13.72
C GLN A 137 5.77 40.94 12.52
N ASN A 138 5.70 40.13 11.46
CA ASN A 138 6.35 40.37 10.18
C ASN A 138 5.34 40.19 9.05
N ASN A 139 5.73 40.46 7.81
CA ASN A 139 4.81 40.47 6.67
C ASN A 139 4.64 39.09 5.99
N ASN A 140 5.06 37.98 6.63
CA ASN A 140 5.00 36.65 6.02
C ASN A 140 3.64 35.96 6.21
N TYR A 141 2.90 36.28 7.28
CA TYR A 141 1.52 35.87 7.51
C TYR A 141 0.62 37.11 7.60
N CYS A 142 -0.70 36.92 7.44
CA CYS A 142 -1.65 38.01 7.70
C CYS A 142 -1.53 38.50 9.16
N GLU A 143 -1.79 39.78 9.40
CA GLU A 143 -1.73 40.38 10.74
C GLU A 143 -2.76 39.76 11.69
N PHE A 144 -2.37 39.55 12.95
CA PHE A 144 -3.21 38.98 13.99
C PHE A 144 -2.85 39.52 15.38
N ASP A 145 -3.83 39.58 16.27
CA ASP A 145 -3.62 40.02 17.65
C ASP A 145 -3.01 38.91 18.52
N LEU A 146 -1.94 39.22 19.26
CA LEU A 146 -1.20 38.24 20.07
C LEU A 146 -1.96 37.80 21.32
N ALA A 147 -2.82 38.67 21.87
CA ALA A 147 -3.66 38.33 23.01
C ALA A 147 -4.79 37.38 22.58
N GLU A 148 -5.37 37.58 21.39
CA GLU A 148 -6.35 36.67 20.81
C GLU A 148 -5.72 35.35 20.35
N PHE A 149 -4.48 35.37 19.87
CA PHE A 149 -3.83 34.18 19.31
C PHE A 149 -3.30 33.22 20.40
N HIS A 150 -2.59 33.72 21.41
CA HIS A 150 -2.05 32.90 22.50
C HIS A 150 -2.09 33.57 23.88
N GLY A 151 -2.90 34.63 24.07
CA GLY A 151 -3.05 35.28 25.38
C GLY A 151 -1.80 36.01 25.90
N ASN A 152 -0.88 36.39 25.01
CA ASN A 152 0.45 36.92 25.38
C ASN A 152 1.28 35.96 26.27
N ASP A 153 0.95 34.67 26.28
CA ASP A 153 1.65 33.63 27.05
C ASP A 153 2.32 32.64 26.09
N THR A 154 3.64 32.68 26.02
CA THR A 154 4.44 31.83 25.14
C THR A 154 5.08 30.64 25.84
N ALA A 155 4.85 30.49 27.15
CA ALA A 155 5.35 29.36 27.92
C ALA A 155 4.45 28.14 27.69
N LEU A 156 5.03 27.07 27.16
CA LEU A 156 4.29 25.89 26.73
C LEU A 156 4.16 24.86 27.86
N VAL A 157 2.95 24.37 28.05
CA VAL A 157 2.66 23.18 28.86
C VAL A 157 2.85 21.91 28.03
N GLU A 158 2.65 22.00 26.72
CA GLU A 158 2.85 20.91 25.79
C GLU A 158 3.09 21.42 24.35
N CYS A 159 3.86 20.66 23.58
CA CYS A 159 4.02 20.85 22.14
C CYS A 159 3.89 19.49 21.44
N GLU A 160 2.94 19.38 20.52
CA GLU A 160 2.66 18.18 19.75
C GLU A 160 2.83 18.47 18.26
N VAL A 161 3.38 17.51 17.52
CA VAL A 161 3.44 17.58 16.06
C VAL A 161 2.76 16.36 15.50
N TYR A 162 1.85 16.61 14.56
CA TYR A 162 1.08 15.60 13.88
C TYR A 162 1.42 15.59 12.41
N ARG A 163 1.50 14.39 11.83
CA ARG A 163 1.44 14.22 10.38
C ARG A 163 -0.01 14.39 9.95
N VAL A 164 -0.28 15.31 9.03
CA VAL A 164 -1.59 15.45 8.42
C VAL A 164 -1.70 14.48 7.26
N GLU A 165 -2.70 13.62 7.35
CA GLU A 165 -3.04 12.57 6.41
C GLU A 165 -4.26 13.02 5.61
N GLY A 166 -4.03 13.33 4.33
CA GLY A 166 -5.04 13.40 3.26
C GLY A 166 -6.45 12.94 3.65
N ILE A 167 -7.47 13.78 3.90
CA ILE A 167 -8.87 13.45 3.59
C ILE A 167 -9.15 13.48 2.08
N GLY A 168 -8.10 13.66 1.30
CA GLY A 168 -7.97 12.93 0.05
C GLY A 168 -7.92 11.39 0.18
N ASN A 169 -7.94 10.72 1.33
CA ASN A 169 -7.65 9.28 1.40
C ASN A 169 -8.86 8.35 1.22
N ILE A 170 -10.10 8.80 1.36
CA ILE A 170 -11.30 7.97 1.17
C ILE A 170 -12.22 8.62 0.14
N LEU A 171 -12.77 7.84 -0.80
CA LEU A 171 -13.82 8.24 -1.72
C LEU A 171 -15.19 8.17 -1.05
N GLU A 172 -16.07 9.12 -1.38
CA GLU A 172 -17.48 9.09 -0.93
C GLU A 172 -18.17 7.76 -1.29
N SER A 173 -17.90 7.26 -2.50
CA SER A 173 -18.38 5.97 -2.98
C SER A 173 -17.22 5.10 -3.45
N PRO A 174 -17.29 3.77 -3.22
CA PRO A 174 -16.22 2.90 -3.63
C PRO A 174 -16.17 2.78 -5.16
N TRP A 175 -14.97 2.82 -5.75
CA TRP A 175 -14.81 2.72 -7.21
C TRP A 175 -15.05 1.29 -7.73
N ARG A 176 -15.13 0.31 -6.83
CA ARG A 176 -15.67 -1.03 -7.08
C ARG A 176 -16.49 -1.48 -5.89
N LYS A 177 -17.65 -2.06 -6.18
CA LYS A 177 -18.55 -2.57 -5.14
C LYS A 177 -18.21 -4.02 -4.84
N LEU A 178 -18.01 -4.31 -3.56
CA LEU A 178 -17.95 -5.65 -3.00
C LEU A 178 -19.02 -5.81 -1.93
N THR A 179 -19.46 -7.05 -1.74
CA THR A 179 -20.39 -7.43 -0.69
C THR A 179 -19.58 -8.08 0.44
N TRP A 180 -19.52 -7.43 1.59
CA TRP A 180 -18.72 -7.85 2.74
C TRP A 180 -19.58 -8.65 3.73
N THR A 181 -20.06 -9.83 3.31
CA THR A 181 -20.89 -10.68 4.18
C THR A 181 -20.43 -12.14 4.22
N PRO A 182 -20.71 -12.88 5.30
CA PRO A 182 -20.41 -14.32 5.39
C PRO A 182 -21.07 -15.15 4.28
N GLU A 183 -22.25 -14.74 3.82
CA GLU A 183 -22.95 -15.36 2.69
C GLU A 183 -22.17 -15.18 1.40
N GLU A 184 -21.70 -13.96 1.09
CA GLU A 184 -20.91 -13.72 -0.12
C GLU A 184 -19.61 -14.52 -0.09
N ARG A 185 -18.92 -14.56 1.05
CA ARG A 185 -17.75 -15.42 1.23
C ARG A 185 -18.08 -16.88 0.89
N SER A 186 -19.19 -17.39 1.41
CA SER A 186 -19.63 -18.77 1.18
C SER A 186 -19.95 -19.01 -0.30
N ASN A 187 -20.63 -18.07 -0.95
CA ASN A 187 -20.94 -18.10 -2.38
C ASN A 187 -19.67 -18.15 -3.24
N LEU A 188 -18.65 -17.35 -2.90
CA LEU A 188 -17.36 -17.34 -3.60
C LEU A 188 -16.61 -18.65 -3.43
N MET A 189 -16.58 -19.20 -2.21
CA MET A 189 -15.98 -20.52 -1.98
C MET A 189 -16.71 -21.61 -2.77
N GLU A 190 -18.05 -21.58 -2.80
CA GLU A 190 -18.86 -22.53 -3.56
C GLU A 190 -18.65 -22.40 -5.08
N PHE A 191 -18.56 -21.17 -5.59
CA PHE A 191 -18.19 -20.93 -6.98
C PHE A 191 -16.87 -21.60 -7.33
N ILE A 192 -15.82 -21.40 -6.52
CA ILE A 192 -14.50 -21.98 -6.78
C ILE A 192 -14.52 -23.51 -6.68
N ARG A 193 -15.26 -24.08 -5.72
CA ARG A 193 -15.42 -25.54 -5.58
C ARG A 193 -16.09 -26.18 -6.79
N ASN A 194 -17.11 -25.52 -7.33
CA ASN A 194 -17.97 -26.05 -8.39
C ASN A 194 -17.53 -25.63 -9.79
N TYR A 195 -16.49 -24.79 -9.91
CA TYR A 195 -15.96 -24.36 -11.19
C TYR A 195 -15.50 -25.57 -12.02
N LYS A 196 -15.86 -25.57 -13.30
CA LYS A 196 -15.50 -26.58 -14.30
C LYS A 196 -15.05 -25.86 -15.56
N THR A 197 -13.99 -26.35 -16.17
CA THR A 197 -13.54 -25.85 -17.47
C THR A 197 -14.48 -26.35 -18.57
N CYS A 198 -14.54 -25.61 -19.67
CA CYS A 198 -15.33 -25.97 -20.86
C CYS A 198 -14.72 -27.14 -21.66
N LEU A 199 -13.47 -27.54 -21.36
CA LEU A 199 -12.71 -28.53 -22.14
C LEU A 199 -12.43 -29.79 -21.31
N ASN A 200 -12.97 -30.92 -21.78
CA ASN A 200 -12.95 -32.22 -21.09
C ASN A 200 -11.57 -32.81 -20.70
N PRO A 201 -10.38 -32.43 -21.25
CA PRO A 201 -9.12 -32.91 -20.70
C PRO A 201 -8.55 -32.07 -19.54
N VAL A 202 -9.10 -30.90 -19.20
CA VAL A 202 -8.51 -29.97 -18.22
C VAL A 202 -9.35 -29.88 -16.95
N SER A 203 -9.07 -30.69 -15.93
CA SER A 203 -9.83 -30.65 -14.67
C SER A 203 -9.36 -29.58 -13.67
N GLN A 204 -8.20 -28.97 -13.88
CA GLN A 204 -7.65 -27.92 -13.01
C GLN A 204 -6.97 -26.82 -13.84
N VAL A 205 -7.29 -25.57 -13.52
CA VAL A 205 -6.69 -24.39 -14.14
C VAL A 205 -5.34 -24.10 -13.48
N ARG A 206 -4.28 -23.99 -14.30
CA ARG A 206 -2.94 -23.58 -13.83
C ARG A 206 -2.75 -22.08 -13.97
N ILE A 207 -2.41 -21.42 -12.86
CA ILE A 207 -2.18 -19.98 -12.80
C ILE A 207 -0.72 -19.74 -12.40
N LEU A 208 0.04 -19.03 -13.24
CA LEU A 208 1.44 -18.69 -12.97
C LEU A 208 1.55 -17.32 -12.32
N MET A 209 2.16 -17.26 -11.14
CA MET A 209 2.44 -16.01 -10.44
C MET A 209 3.85 -15.53 -10.77
N ILE A 210 3.97 -14.30 -11.28
CA ILE A 210 5.24 -13.65 -11.64
C ILE A 210 5.33 -12.30 -10.93
N GLY A 211 6.50 -11.93 -10.43
CA GLY A 211 6.66 -10.63 -9.80
C GLY A 211 7.98 -10.47 -9.04
N PRO A 212 8.31 -9.25 -8.59
CA PRO A 212 9.55 -8.96 -7.87
C PRO A 212 9.75 -9.81 -6.61
N VAL A 213 10.99 -9.87 -6.13
CA VAL A 213 11.31 -10.43 -4.81
C VAL A 213 10.52 -9.65 -3.73
N GLY A 214 9.94 -10.37 -2.78
CA GLY A 214 9.14 -9.78 -1.70
C GLY A 214 7.74 -9.27 -2.08
N ALA A 215 7.30 -9.45 -3.34
CA ALA A 215 5.99 -8.99 -3.79
C ALA A 215 4.79 -9.78 -3.22
N GLY A 216 5.02 -10.94 -2.58
CA GLY A 216 3.97 -11.73 -1.93
C GLY A 216 3.40 -12.91 -2.75
N LYS A 217 4.14 -13.43 -3.74
CA LYS A 217 3.70 -14.62 -4.54
C LYS A 217 3.41 -15.84 -3.67
N SER A 218 4.41 -16.31 -2.91
CA SER A 218 4.27 -17.44 -1.98
C SER A 218 3.21 -17.17 -0.91
N SER A 219 3.15 -15.92 -0.41
CA SER A 219 2.18 -15.49 0.59
C SER A 219 0.75 -15.54 0.06
N PHE A 220 0.51 -15.20 -1.20
CA PHE A 220 -0.80 -15.31 -1.82
C PHE A 220 -1.25 -16.76 -1.92
N PHE A 221 -0.39 -17.67 -2.38
CA PHE A 221 -0.71 -19.11 -2.36
C PHE A 221 -1.08 -19.59 -0.95
N ASN A 222 -0.25 -19.26 0.05
CA ASN A 222 -0.51 -19.63 1.44
C ASN A 222 -1.86 -19.07 1.90
N SER A 223 -2.20 -17.85 1.50
CA SER A 223 -3.47 -17.21 1.86
C SER A 223 -4.66 -17.97 1.28
N VAL A 224 -4.64 -18.26 -0.03
CA VAL A 224 -5.70 -19.06 -0.69
C VAL A 224 -5.83 -20.44 -0.02
N ASN A 225 -4.71 -21.12 0.22
CA ASN A 225 -4.70 -22.42 0.90
C ASN A 225 -5.26 -22.34 2.32
N SER A 226 -5.01 -21.23 3.02
CA SER A 226 -5.51 -21.00 4.38
C SER A 226 -7.04 -20.87 4.41
N VAL A 227 -7.62 -20.10 3.48
CA VAL A 227 -9.08 -19.94 3.36
C VAL A 227 -9.79 -21.29 3.22
N PHE A 228 -9.28 -22.16 2.32
CA PHE A 228 -9.89 -23.47 2.10
C PHE A 228 -9.55 -24.50 3.18
N ARG A 229 -8.45 -24.33 3.93
CA ARG A 229 -8.12 -25.21 5.08
C ARG A 229 -8.79 -24.80 6.38
N GLY A 230 -9.27 -23.56 6.47
CA GLY A 230 -9.92 -23.00 7.67
C GLY A 230 -8.95 -22.56 8.77
N HIS A 231 -7.65 -22.40 8.47
CA HIS A 231 -6.65 -21.84 9.38
C HIS A 231 -5.45 -21.33 8.57
N VAL A 232 -4.68 -20.38 9.13
CA VAL A 232 -3.48 -19.85 8.48
C VAL A 232 -2.43 -20.96 8.31
N THR A 233 -1.86 -21.04 7.11
CA THR A 233 -0.88 -22.07 6.71
C THR A 233 0.34 -21.47 6.03
N CYS A 234 1.48 -22.14 6.14
CA CYS A 234 2.73 -21.75 5.50
C CYS A 234 3.35 -22.95 4.76
N GLN A 235 2.72 -23.37 3.66
CA GLN A 235 3.20 -24.52 2.86
C GLN A 235 4.24 -24.09 1.81
N ALA A 236 4.07 -22.91 1.20
CA ALA A 236 5.11 -22.30 0.38
C ALA A 236 6.04 -21.46 1.27
N ILE A 237 7.33 -21.52 0.98
CA ILE A 237 8.34 -20.71 1.68
C ILE A 237 8.09 -19.24 1.31
N ALA A 238 7.63 -18.46 2.28
CA ALA A 238 7.40 -17.03 2.18
C ALA A 238 8.41 -16.29 3.08
N GLY A 239 8.99 -15.21 2.58
CA GLY A 239 9.98 -14.42 3.30
C GLY A 239 10.55 -13.31 2.41
N SER A 240 11.13 -12.28 3.03
CA SER A 240 11.83 -11.21 2.36
C SER A 240 13.32 -11.29 2.64
N ASP A 241 14.12 -11.36 1.58
CA ASP A 241 15.57 -11.26 1.61
C ASP A 241 16.01 -10.38 0.41
N SER A 242 17.28 -9.99 0.38
CA SER A 242 17.93 -9.25 -0.71
C SER A 242 17.88 -9.97 -2.06
N THR A 243 17.78 -11.31 -2.06
CA THR A 243 17.66 -12.16 -3.24
C THR A 243 16.45 -13.08 -3.12
N SER A 244 16.03 -13.72 -4.21
CA SER A 244 14.85 -14.58 -4.17
C SER A 244 15.00 -15.77 -3.20
N VAL A 245 14.12 -15.82 -2.19
CA VAL A 245 13.97 -16.96 -1.28
C VAL A 245 13.43 -18.19 -2.02
N THR A 246 12.47 -17.98 -2.93
CA THR A 246 11.92 -19.04 -3.78
C THR A 246 12.87 -19.34 -4.94
N LYS A 247 13.78 -20.29 -4.75
CA LYS A 247 14.73 -20.73 -5.80
C LYS A 247 14.20 -21.84 -6.71
N LYS A 248 13.01 -22.38 -6.40
CA LYS A 248 12.39 -23.50 -7.12
C LYS A 248 11.05 -23.08 -7.71
N TYR A 249 10.78 -23.50 -8.94
CA TYR A 249 9.44 -23.50 -9.50
C TYR A 249 8.59 -24.53 -8.76
N ARG A 250 7.41 -24.12 -8.30
CA ARG A 250 6.54 -24.97 -7.47
C ARG A 250 5.11 -24.91 -7.98
N THR A 251 4.49 -26.06 -8.18
CA THR A 251 3.07 -26.14 -8.55
C THR A 251 2.26 -26.67 -7.39
N TYR A 252 1.36 -25.87 -6.84
CA TYR A 252 0.57 -26.23 -5.67
C TYR A 252 -0.88 -26.50 -6.05
N ALA A 253 -1.29 -27.76 -5.93
CA ALA A 253 -2.69 -28.15 -6.01
C ALA A 253 -3.37 -27.91 -4.66
N LEU A 254 -4.47 -27.15 -4.67
CA LEU A 254 -5.23 -26.79 -3.47
C LEU A 254 -6.25 -27.88 -3.10
N LYS A 255 -6.54 -28.00 -1.80
CA LYS A 255 -7.54 -28.93 -1.26
C LYS A 255 -8.59 -28.17 -0.45
N ASP A 256 -9.83 -28.63 -0.54
CA ASP A 256 -10.93 -28.15 0.31
C ASP A 256 -10.86 -28.84 1.68
N GLY A 257 -10.25 -28.21 2.68
CA GLY A 257 -9.97 -28.80 3.97
C GLY A 257 -8.75 -29.74 3.99
N LYS A 258 -8.43 -30.29 5.17
CA LYS A 258 -7.22 -31.10 5.41
C LYS A 258 -7.14 -32.37 4.56
N ALA A 259 -8.28 -33.01 4.30
CA ALA A 259 -8.39 -34.28 3.58
C ALA A 259 -9.46 -34.26 2.48
N GLY A 260 -9.97 -33.08 2.10
CA GLY A 260 -11.01 -33.01 1.08
C GLY A 260 -10.48 -33.05 -0.34
N LYS A 261 -11.40 -32.79 -1.28
CA LYS A 261 -11.18 -32.90 -2.72
C LYS A 261 -10.22 -31.82 -3.21
N LEU A 262 -9.53 -32.12 -4.32
CA LEU A 262 -8.75 -31.13 -5.03
C LEU A 262 -9.69 -30.06 -5.60
N LEU A 263 -9.31 -28.80 -5.42
CA LEU A 263 -9.98 -27.68 -6.06
C LEU A 263 -9.57 -27.62 -7.55
N PRO A 264 -10.40 -27.01 -8.43
CA PRO A 264 -10.15 -26.95 -9.86
C PRO A 264 -9.06 -25.92 -10.25
N ILE A 265 -8.09 -25.69 -9.38
CA ILE A 265 -7.06 -24.66 -9.50
C ILE A 265 -5.71 -25.17 -8.98
N ILE A 266 -4.65 -24.83 -9.71
CA ILE A 266 -3.25 -25.03 -9.34
C ILE A 266 -2.56 -23.67 -9.40
N LEU A 267 -1.94 -23.27 -8.30
CA LEU A 267 -1.13 -22.05 -8.25
C LEU A 267 0.35 -22.41 -8.45
N CYS A 268 0.95 -21.83 -9.48
CA CYS A 268 2.34 -22.01 -9.82
C CYS A 268 3.16 -20.82 -9.30
N ASP A 269 4.03 -21.08 -8.34
CA ASP A 269 4.92 -20.10 -7.71
C ASP A 269 6.29 -20.10 -8.39
N SER A 270 6.76 -18.91 -8.76
CA SER A 270 8.01 -18.72 -9.50
C SER A 270 9.09 -18.07 -8.63
N MET A 271 10.34 -18.15 -9.10
CA MET A 271 11.40 -17.29 -8.58
C MET A 271 11.06 -15.81 -8.78
N GLY A 272 11.52 -14.97 -7.86
CA GLY A 272 11.31 -13.53 -7.92
C GLY A 272 12.08 -12.87 -9.05
N LEU A 273 11.56 -11.75 -9.55
CA LEU A 273 12.27 -10.92 -10.51
C LEU A 273 13.29 -10.04 -9.78
N GLU A 274 14.49 -9.97 -10.35
CA GLU A 274 15.56 -9.09 -9.92
C GLU A 274 16.00 -8.21 -11.10
N GLU A 275 16.59 -7.06 -10.80
CA GLU A 275 16.96 -6.05 -11.81
C GLU A 275 18.16 -6.47 -12.67
N LYS A 276 19.12 -7.17 -12.07
CA LYS A 276 20.35 -7.59 -12.75
C LYS A 276 20.03 -8.73 -13.71
N THR A 277 20.54 -8.65 -14.93
CA THR A 277 20.53 -9.76 -15.88
C THR A 277 21.31 -10.94 -15.29
N GLY A 278 20.76 -12.15 -15.38
CA GLY A 278 21.35 -13.33 -14.75
C GLY A 278 21.06 -13.42 -13.25
N ALA A 279 19.99 -12.76 -12.80
CA ALA A 279 19.49 -12.85 -11.44
C ALA A 279 17.94 -12.87 -11.45
N GLY A 280 17.37 -13.74 -10.63
CA GLY A 280 15.92 -13.95 -10.62
C GLY A 280 15.40 -14.67 -11.87
N LEU A 281 14.08 -14.66 -12.05
CA LEU A 281 13.43 -15.23 -13.24
C LEU A 281 13.71 -14.36 -14.47
N GLU A 282 14.13 -14.99 -15.57
CA GLU A 282 14.38 -14.31 -16.85
C GLU A 282 13.19 -14.38 -17.81
N VAL A 283 13.13 -13.41 -18.74
CA VAL A 283 12.00 -13.29 -19.70
C VAL A 283 11.95 -14.50 -20.62
N GLU A 284 13.11 -15.03 -20.97
CA GLU A 284 13.33 -16.16 -21.88
C GLU A 284 12.90 -17.50 -21.27
N ASP A 285 12.67 -17.56 -19.96
CA ASP A 285 12.17 -18.75 -19.26
C ASP A 285 10.64 -18.83 -19.25
N VAL A 286 9.96 -17.69 -19.32
CA VAL A 286 8.51 -17.61 -19.19
C VAL A 286 7.78 -18.42 -20.27
N PRO A 287 8.12 -18.37 -21.57
CA PRO A 287 7.47 -19.21 -22.57
C PRO A 287 7.51 -20.70 -22.23
N LYS A 288 8.62 -21.18 -21.64
CA LYS A 288 8.79 -22.59 -21.26
C LYS A 288 7.89 -22.97 -20.09
N LEU A 289 7.73 -22.05 -19.13
CA LEU A 289 6.77 -22.19 -18.03
C LEU A 289 5.33 -22.18 -18.55
N LEU A 290 4.98 -21.24 -19.43
CA LEU A 290 3.63 -21.10 -19.99
C LEU A 290 3.20 -22.32 -20.79
N GLN A 291 4.10 -22.85 -21.62
CA GLN A 291 3.82 -24.04 -22.42
C GLN A 291 3.84 -25.34 -21.61
N GLY A 292 4.15 -25.30 -20.30
CA GLY A 292 4.09 -26.49 -19.44
C GLY A 292 5.30 -27.42 -19.56
N HIS A 293 6.43 -26.95 -20.10
CA HIS A 293 7.62 -27.78 -20.27
C HIS A 293 8.37 -28.05 -18.96
N VAL A 294 8.17 -27.21 -17.95
CA VAL A 294 8.96 -27.23 -16.71
C VAL A 294 8.18 -27.97 -15.61
N PRO A 295 8.76 -29.04 -15.00
CA PRO A 295 8.08 -29.82 -13.97
C PRO A 295 8.09 -29.15 -12.59
N ASP A 296 7.22 -29.59 -11.68
CA ASP A 296 7.26 -29.20 -10.26
C ASP A 296 8.67 -29.43 -9.68
N ARG A 297 9.11 -28.52 -8.82
CA ARG A 297 10.41 -28.54 -8.10
C ARG A 297 11.63 -28.28 -8.97
N TYR A 298 11.47 -27.85 -10.22
CA TYR A 298 12.57 -27.36 -11.03
C TYR A 298 13.33 -26.26 -10.26
N THR A 299 14.65 -26.35 -10.21
CA THR A 299 15.50 -25.36 -9.54
C THR A 299 16.05 -24.40 -10.58
N PHE A 300 15.74 -23.12 -10.43
CA PHE A 300 16.21 -22.12 -11.40
C PHE A 300 17.72 -21.97 -11.32
N ASN A 301 18.34 -21.84 -12.49
CA ASN A 301 19.74 -21.46 -12.61
C ASN A 301 19.81 -19.95 -12.85
N ALA A 302 20.34 -19.19 -11.88
CA ALA A 302 20.50 -17.74 -12.05
C ALA A 302 21.42 -17.40 -13.24
N ALA A 303 22.41 -18.24 -13.54
CA ALA A 303 23.40 -17.97 -14.58
C ALA A 303 22.97 -18.39 -16.00
N ALA A 304 21.86 -19.12 -16.17
CA ALA A 304 21.45 -19.63 -17.47
C ALA A 304 19.94 -19.83 -17.60
N SER A 305 19.38 -19.45 -18.75
CA SER A 305 17.98 -19.73 -19.11
C SER A 305 17.73 -21.23 -19.23
N ILE A 306 16.50 -21.65 -18.90
CA ILE A 306 16.01 -23.02 -18.97
C ILE A 306 16.23 -23.59 -20.38
N GLN A 307 16.94 -24.72 -20.49
CA GLN A 307 17.18 -25.42 -21.75
C GLN A 307 16.41 -26.77 -21.79
N PRO A 308 16.08 -27.33 -22.96
CA PRO A 308 15.34 -28.60 -23.06
C PRO A 308 16.12 -29.85 -22.61
N ASP A 309 17.41 -29.73 -22.31
CA ASP A 309 18.34 -30.83 -22.06
C ASP A 309 18.40 -31.31 -20.60
N PHE A 310 17.74 -30.62 -19.65
CA PHE A 310 17.76 -31.04 -18.24
C PHE A 310 16.78 -32.20 -17.95
N PRO A 311 17.10 -33.04 -16.94
CA PRO A 311 16.23 -34.16 -16.56
C PRO A 311 14.84 -33.70 -16.10
N GLY A 312 13.80 -34.17 -16.80
CA GLY A 312 12.40 -33.89 -16.46
C GLY A 312 11.74 -32.79 -17.29
N TYR A 313 12.45 -32.19 -18.26
CA TYR A 313 11.82 -31.30 -19.25
C TYR A 313 10.78 -32.07 -20.06
N LEU A 314 9.54 -31.57 -20.07
CA LEU A 314 8.44 -32.21 -20.79
C LEU A 314 8.44 -31.75 -22.25
N MET A 315 8.90 -32.59 -23.17
CA MET A 315 9.07 -32.23 -24.58
C MET A 315 7.76 -31.88 -25.30
N SER A 316 6.66 -32.55 -24.95
CA SER A 316 5.35 -32.33 -25.57
C SER A 316 4.26 -32.22 -24.50
N PRO A 317 4.14 -31.04 -23.86
CA PRO A 317 3.12 -30.80 -22.85
C PRO A 317 1.71 -30.87 -23.43
N SER A 318 0.79 -31.48 -22.68
CA SER A 318 -0.62 -31.48 -23.01
C SER A 318 -1.31 -30.21 -22.48
N LEU A 319 -2.56 -29.97 -22.87
CA LEU A 319 -3.27 -28.75 -22.46
C LEU A 319 -3.34 -28.59 -20.93
N LYS A 320 -3.52 -29.67 -20.18
CA LYS A 320 -3.53 -29.67 -18.70
C LYS A 320 -2.18 -29.27 -18.07
N ASP A 321 -1.09 -29.32 -18.82
CA ASP A 321 0.25 -28.98 -18.35
C ASP A 321 0.57 -27.49 -18.56
N LYS A 322 -0.13 -26.83 -19.50
CA LYS A 322 0.04 -25.42 -19.84
C LYS A 322 -0.50 -24.50 -18.75
N VAL A 323 0.01 -23.27 -18.72
CA VAL A 323 -0.52 -22.18 -17.91
C VAL A 323 -1.69 -21.54 -18.65
N HIS A 324 -2.79 -21.35 -17.95
CA HIS A 324 -4.05 -20.86 -18.50
C HIS A 324 -4.31 -19.39 -18.14
N CYS A 325 -3.62 -18.86 -17.12
CA CYS A 325 -3.66 -17.45 -16.76
C CYS A 325 -2.36 -17.05 -16.04
N VAL A 326 -1.88 -15.83 -16.27
CA VAL A 326 -0.73 -15.26 -15.57
C VAL A 326 -1.17 -14.16 -14.62
N VAL A 327 -0.59 -14.17 -13.42
CA VAL A 327 -0.82 -13.17 -12.40
C VAL A 327 0.48 -12.43 -12.14
N PHE A 328 0.51 -11.14 -12.46
CA PHE A 328 1.58 -10.24 -12.02
C PHE A 328 1.34 -9.86 -10.56
N VAL A 329 2.31 -10.10 -9.67
CA VAL A 329 2.18 -9.80 -8.24
C VAL A 329 3.11 -8.65 -7.88
N ILE A 330 2.55 -7.56 -7.37
CA ILE A 330 3.31 -6.35 -6.99
C ILE A 330 2.87 -5.86 -5.62
N ASP A 331 3.85 -5.48 -4.80
CA ASP A 331 3.68 -4.84 -3.50
C ASP A 331 3.16 -3.40 -3.68
N ALA A 332 1.99 -3.09 -3.09
CA ALA A 332 1.33 -1.80 -3.20
C ALA A 332 2.20 -0.63 -2.75
N CYS A 333 3.02 -0.83 -1.72
CA CYS A 333 3.92 0.17 -1.16
C CYS A 333 5.10 0.47 -2.09
N LYS A 334 5.39 -0.43 -3.05
CA LYS A 334 6.56 -0.34 -3.92
C LYS A 334 6.26 0.11 -5.34
N VAL A 335 5.00 0.12 -5.79
CA VAL A 335 4.62 0.45 -7.18
C VAL A 335 5.23 1.77 -7.67
N SER A 336 5.17 2.81 -6.85
CA SER A 336 5.66 4.17 -7.20
C SER A 336 7.19 4.28 -7.21
N ILE A 337 7.90 3.36 -6.56
CA ILE A 337 9.37 3.35 -6.42
C ILE A 337 10.04 2.20 -7.19
N LEU A 338 9.30 1.51 -8.06
CA LEU A 338 9.89 0.51 -8.96
C LEU A 338 10.93 1.19 -9.86
N SER A 339 12.12 0.61 -9.97
CA SER A 339 13.16 1.11 -10.86
C SER A 339 12.73 0.99 -12.32
N ALA A 340 13.27 1.87 -13.18
CA ALA A 340 13.00 1.84 -14.62
C ALA A 340 13.35 0.48 -15.24
N ASN A 341 14.44 -0.15 -14.80
CA ASN A 341 14.88 -1.47 -15.28
C ASN A 341 13.87 -2.57 -14.93
N LEU A 342 13.34 -2.56 -13.70
CA LEU A 342 12.35 -3.56 -13.27
C LEU A 342 11.00 -3.35 -13.97
N VAL A 343 10.57 -2.10 -14.15
CA VAL A 343 9.37 -1.77 -14.93
C VAL A 343 9.51 -2.28 -16.36
N GLU A 344 10.66 -2.07 -17.00
CA GLU A 344 10.92 -2.55 -18.35
C GLU A 344 10.93 -4.09 -18.43
N LYS A 345 11.56 -4.77 -17.47
CA LYS A 345 11.53 -6.24 -17.39
C LYS A 345 10.10 -6.76 -17.25
N LEU A 346 9.28 -6.14 -16.40
CA LEU A 346 7.86 -6.50 -16.24
C LEU A 346 7.04 -6.25 -17.52
N ARG A 347 7.29 -5.16 -18.25
CA ARG A 347 6.65 -4.91 -19.56
C ARG A 347 7.02 -5.97 -20.58
N ARG A 348 8.32 -6.32 -20.69
CA ARG A 348 8.79 -7.39 -21.58
C ARG A 348 8.11 -8.71 -21.26
N LEU A 349 8.03 -9.08 -19.97
CA LEU A 349 7.30 -10.28 -19.53
C LEU A 349 5.84 -10.25 -19.96
N ARG A 350 5.15 -9.12 -19.76
CA ARG A 350 3.75 -8.97 -20.18
C ARG A 350 3.60 -9.11 -21.70
N THR A 351 4.49 -8.51 -22.49
CA THR A 351 4.50 -8.67 -23.94
C THR A 351 4.67 -10.13 -24.34
N THR A 352 5.58 -10.86 -23.72
CA THR A 352 5.78 -12.29 -23.95
C THR A 352 4.55 -13.13 -23.58
N VAL A 353 3.89 -12.81 -22.46
CA VAL A 353 2.65 -13.46 -22.03
C VAL A 353 1.52 -13.23 -23.04
N ASN A 354 1.36 -11.99 -23.52
CA ASN A 354 0.37 -11.65 -24.54
C ASN A 354 0.64 -12.37 -25.87
N GLN A 355 1.91 -12.48 -26.29
CA GLN A 355 2.31 -13.22 -27.50
C GLN A 355 2.03 -14.73 -27.41
N CYS A 356 1.88 -15.27 -26.21
CA CYS A 356 1.49 -16.66 -25.98
C CYS A 356 -0.04 -16.83 -25.88
N ASP A 357 -0.81 -15.78 -26.13
CA ASP A 357 -2.27 -15.72 -25.98
C ASP A 357 -2.77 -16.15 -24.59
N VAL A 358 -1.94 -15.94 -23.55
CA VAL A 358 -2.30 -16.25 -22.17
C VAL A 358 -2.86 -14.99 -21.48
N PRO A 359 -4.10 -15.02 -20.96
CA PRO A 359 -4.70 -13.89 -20.29
C PRO A 359 -3.96 -13.56 -18.99
N ASN A 360 -3.88 -12.27 -18.67
CA ASN A 360 -3.17 -11.79 -17.48
C ASN A 360 -3.96 -10.80 -16.63
N VAL A 361 -3.73 -10.91 -15.31
CA VAL A 361 -4.25 -10.02 -14.27
C VAL A 361 -3.09 -9.54 -13.39
N LEU A 362 -3.32 -8.51 -12.58
CA LEU A 362 -2.35 -8.02 -11.61
C LEU A 362 -2.94 -8.09 -10.20
N LEU A 363 -2.22 -8.70 -9.27
CA LEU A 363 -2.45 -8.60 -7.84
C LEU A 363 -1.61 -7.48 -7.25
N LEU A 364 -2.29 -6.57 -6.58
CA LEU A 364 -1.68 -5.53 -5.78
C LEU A 364 -1.75 -5.94 -4.32
N THR A 365 -0.64 -6.42 -3.76
CA THR A 365 -0.57 -7.01 -2.42
C THR A 365 -0.23 -5.97 -1.35
N LYS A 366 -0.43 -6.31 -0.08
CA LYS A 366 -0.07 -5.46 1.08
C LYS A 366 -0.74 -4.09 1.07
N VAL A 367 -1.99 -4.05 0.65
CA VAL A 367 -2.79 -2.82 0.57
C VAL A 367 -3.09 -2.25 1.95
N ASP A 368 -3.05 -3.09 2.97
CA ASP A 368 -3.12 -2.76 4.39
C ASP A 368 -1.87 -2.02 4.89
N GLU A 369 -0.68 -2.31 4.34
CA GLU A 369 0.54 -1.57 4.68
C GLU A 369 0.59 -0.18 4.03
N LEU A 370 -0.21 0.06 2.98
CA LEU A 370 -0.18 1.29 2.20
C LEU A 370 -0.87 2.46 2.92
N CYS A 371 -1.91 2.20 3.69
CA CYS A 371 -2.75 3.22 4.30
C CYS A 371 -3.36 2.72 5.62
N PRO A 372 -3.24 3.48 6.73
CA PRO A 372 -3.77 3.09 8.04
C PRO A 372 -5.27 2.75 8.01
N ILE A 373 -6.05 3.46 7.20
CA ILE A 373 -7.50 3.23 7.04
C ILE A 373 -7.77 1.79 6.56
N VAL A 374 -6.99 1.31 5.58
CA VAL A 374 -7.12 -0.05 5.05
C VAL A 374 -6.53 -1.08 6.01
N ALA A 375 -5.54 -0.69 6.81
CA ALA A 375 -4.97 -1.51 7.87
C ALA A 375 -5.99 -1.79 8.98
N GLU A 376 -6.75 -0.75 9.37
CA GLU A 376 -7.80 -0.80 10.38
C GLU A 376 -9.05 -1.51 9.86
N ASP A 377 -9.50 -1.17 8.65
CA ASP A 377 -10.67 -1.77 8.00
C ASP A 377 -10.39 -2.05 6.52
N ILE A 378 -10.21 -3.33 6.19
CA ILE A 378 -9.93 -3.77 4.82
C ILE A 378 -11.13 -3.54 3.87
N CYS A 379 -12.35 -3.34 4.40
CA CYS A 379 -13.52 -3.01 3.58
C CYS A 379 -13.37 -1.66 2.88
N GLU A 380 -12.52 -0.78 3.40
CA GLU A 380 -12.22 0.54 2.82
C GLU A 380 -11.23 0.47 1.64
N VAL A 381 -10.75 -0.72 1.26
CA VAL A 381 -9.79 -0.90 0.16
C VAL A 381 -10.23 -0.24 -1.15
N TYR A 382 -11.52 -0.28 -1.48
CA TYR A 382 -12.08 0.33 -2.70
C TYR A 382 -12.65 1.73 -2.49
N ARG A 383 -12.49 2.30 -1.30
CA ARG A 383 -12.65 3.75 -1.06
C ARG A 383 -11.30 4.43 -0.90
N SER A 384 -10.25 3.71 -0.53
CA SER A 384 -8.93 4.26 -0.30
C SER A 384 -8.32 4.88 -1.57
N ARG A 385 -8.20 6.20 -1.63
CA ARG A 385 -7.52 6.86 -2.76
C ARG A 385 -6.04 6.51 -2.85
N ALA A 386 -5.39 6.16 -1.74
CA ALA A 386 -4.03 5.66 -1.76
C ALA A 386 -3.95 4.37 -2.59
N VAL A 387 -4.84 3.41 -2.31
CA VAL A 387 -4.97 2.19 -3.10
C VAL A 387 -5.37 2.51 -4.55
N GLN A 388 -6.34 3.40 -4.76
CA GLN A 388 -6.77 3.82 -6.10
C GLN A 388 -5.61 4.39 -6.92
N LYS A 389 -4.78 5.24 -6.31
CA LYS A 389 -3.60 5.83 -6.94
C LYS A 389 -2.61 4.75 -7.33
N GLN A 390 -2.29 3.81 -6.44
CA GLN A 390 -1.37 2.72 -6.78
C GLN A 390 -1.91 1.81 -7.88
N VAL A 391 -3.22 1.58 -7.95
CA VAL A 391 -3.87 0.88 -9.07
C VAL A 391 -3.63 1.62 -10.39
N HIS A 392 -3.83 2.94 -10.44
CA HIS A 392 -3.59 3.73 -11.65
C HIS A 392 -2.10 3.79 -12.01
N THR A 393 -1.21 3.93 -11.02
CA THR A 393 0.24 3.92 -11.25
C THR A 393 0.72 2.56 -11.79
N ALA A 394 0.24 1.46 -11.23
CA ALA A 394 0.55 0.12 -11.73
C ALA A 394 0.02 -0.08 -13.17
N SER A 395 -1.19 0.42 -13.45
CA SER A 395 -1.77 0.43 -14.80
C SER A 395 -0.89 1.20 -15.78
N ALA A 396 -0.43 2.42 -15.43
CA ALA A 396 0.45 3.22 -16.26
C ALA A 396 1.83 2.57 -16.47
N HIS A 397 2.38 1.94 -15.44
CA HIS A 397 3.68 1.26 -15.54
C HIS A 397 3.62 0.04 -16.45
N LEU A 398 2.58 -0.78 -16.37
CA LEU A 398 2.54 -2.09 -17.02
C LEU A 398 1.62 -2.14 -18.24
N GLY A 399 0.79 -1.12 -18.42
CA GLY A 399 -0.28 -1.04 -19.42
C GLY A 399 -1.47 -1.98 -19.15
N ILE A 400 -1.57 -2.57 -17.95
CA ILE A 400 -2.65 -3.49 -17.58
C ILE A 400 -3.91 -2.65 -17.31
N PRO A 401 -5.08 -2.96 -17.91
CA PRO A 401 -6.30 -2.22 -17.66
C PRO A 401 -6.63 -2.18 -16.16
N VAL A 402 -7.11 -1.03 -15.68
CA VAL A 402 -7.46 -0.85 -14.26
C VAL A 402 -8.40 -1.97 -13.79
N SER A 403 -9.37 -2.39 -14.60
CA SER A 403 -10.31 -3.50 -14.31
C SER A 403 -9.62 -4.83 -13.96
N ASN A 404 -8.40 -5.07 -14.45
CA ASN A 404 -7.65 -6.32 -14.27
C ASN A 404 -6.65 -6.24 -13.11
N ILE A 405 -6.62 -5.12 -12.37
CA ILE A 405 -5.76 -4.91 -11.21
C ILE A 405 -6.60 -5.13 -9.94
N LEU A 406 -6.20 -6.08 -9.11
CA LEU A 406 -6.95 -6.58 -7.96
C LEU A 406 -6.16 -6.32 -6.67
N PRO A 407 -6.53 -5.30 -5.88
CA PRO A 407 -6.02 -5.07 -4.53
C PRO A 407 -6.37 -6.22 -3.59
N ILE A 408 -5.40 -6.74 -2.85
CA ILE A 408 -5.61 -7.81 -1.86
C ILE A 408 -4.75 -7.62 -0.61
N LYS A 409 -5.25 -8.14 0.52
CA LYS A 409 -4.49 -8.39 1.74
C LYS A 409 -4.23 -9.90 1.86
N SER A 410 -2.99 -10.27 2.17
CA SER A 410 -2.57 -11.66 2.35
C SER A 410 -2.37 -11.98 3.83
N TYR A 411 -2.54 -13.24 4.22
CA TYR A 411 -2.24 -13.74 5.56
C TYR A 411 -0.74 -13.95 5.77
N SER A 412 0.03 -12.86 5.70
CA SER A 412 1.49 -12.88 5.94
C SER A 412 1.87 -12.61 7.40
N SER A 413 1.05 -11.85 8.13
CA SER A 413 1.29 -11.45 9.52
C SER A 413 0.20 -11.94 10.49
N SER A 414 -0.99 -12.30 9.99
CA SER A 414 -2.11 -12.79 10.79
C SER A 414 -1.93 -14.25 11.21
N LEU A 415 -2.39 -14.58 12.41
CA LEU A 415 -2.46 -15.95 12.92
C LEU A 415 -3.82 -16.62 12.66
N GLU A 416 -4.86 -15.81 12.50
CA GLU A 416 -6.24 -16.23 12.27
C GLU A 416 -6.76 -15.70 10.95
N LEU A 417 -7.79 -16.36 10.43
CA LEU A 417 -8.52 -15.90 9.24
C LEU A 417 -9.48 -14.78 9.61
N ASP A 418 -9.69 -13.86 8.68
CA ASP A 418 -10.70 -12.81 8.77
C ASP A 418 -11.60 -12.82 7.52
N TYR A 419 -12.89 -12.57 7.72
CA TYR A 419 -13.88 -12.73 6.66
C TYR A 419 -13.66 -11.77 5.49
N ASP A 420 -13.21 -10.56 5.77
CA ASP A 420 -13.09 -9.52 4.75
C ASP A 420 -11.85 -9.76 3.86
N SER A 421 -10.72 -10.17 4.43
CA SER A 421 -9.55 -10.59 3.65
C SER A 421 -9.85 -11.84 2.83
N ASP A 422 -10.61 -12.80 3.38
CA ASP A 422 -11.08 -13.98 2.63
C ASP A 422 -11.86 -13.56 1.37
N ILE A 423 -12.78 -12.60 1.49
CA ILE A 423 -13.59 -12.10 0.36
C ILE A 423 -12.70 -11.51 -0.74
N LEU A 424 -11.68 -10.71 -0.39
CA LEU A 424 -10.73 -10.18 -1.37
C LEU A 424 -9.92 -11.27 -2.08
N ILE A 425 -9.39 -12.22 -1.30
CA ILE A 425 -8.62 -13.35 -1.84
C ILE A 425 -9.48 -14.20 -2.77
N LEU A 426 -10.71 -14.53 -2.36
CA LEU A 426 -11.63 -15.37 -3.11
C LEU A 426 -12.13 -14.68 -4.38
N HIS A 427 -12.44 -13.38 -4.33
CA HIS A 427 -12.76 -12.62 -5.54
C HIS A 427 -11.57 -12.61 -6.52
N ALA A 428 -10.35 -12.47 -6.02
CA ALA A 428 -9.17 -12.53 -6.89
C ALA A 428 -9.05 -13.88 -7.59
N VAL A 429 -9.23 -14.99 -6.87
CA VAL A 429 -9.25 -16.33 -7.45
C VAL A 429 -10.40 -16.51 -8.45
N GLN A 430 -11.60 -16.06 -8.12
CA GLN A 430 -12.75 -16.09 -9.03
C GLN A 430 -12.44 -15.36 -10.34
N GLN A 431 -11.84 -14.18 -10.28
CA GLN A 431 -11.44 -13.44 -11.48
C GLN A 431 -10.38 -14.19 -12.28
N MET A 432 -9.37 -14.80 -11.64
CA MET A 432 -8.38 -15.61 -12.35
C MET A 432 -9.01 -16.79 -13.11
N LEU A 433 -10.00 -17.47 -12.50
CA LEU A 433 -10.75 -18.55 -13.17
C LEU A 433 -11.56 -18.03 -14.36
N ARG A 434 -12.28 -16.91 -14.19
CA ARG A 434 -13.01 -16.27 -15.31
C ARG A 434 -12.09 -15.86 -16.45
N TYR A 435 -10.87 -15.40 -16.15
CA TYR A 435 -9.90 -15.06 -17.19
C TYR A 435 -9.32 -16.31 -17.87
N ALA A 436 -9.17 -17.41 -17.13
CA ALA A 436 -8.77 -18.68 -17.73
C ALA A 436 -9.84 -19.23 -18.71
N ASP A 437 -11.12 -18.93 -18.51
CA ASP A 437 -12.16 -19.28 -19.50
C ASP A 437 -11.86 -18.65 -20.87
N ASN A 438 -11.41 -17.39 -20.91
CA ASN A 438 -11.01 -16.74 -22.17
C ASN A 438 -9.87 -17.48 -22.89
N TYR A 439 -8.95 -18.10 -22.15
CA TYR A 439 -7.89 -18.92 -22.73
C TYR A 439 -8.48 -20.17 -23.40
N PHE A 440 -9.42 -20.85 -22.73
CA PHE A 440 -10.08 -22.03 -23.28
C PHE A 440 -10.96 -21.69 -24.48
N ASP A 441 -11.66 -20.56 -24.45
CA ASP A 441 -12.48 -20.08 -25.55
C ASP A 441 -11.62 -19.88 -26.81
N ASN A 442 -10.49 -19.18 -26.69
CA ASN A 442 -9.56 -18.97 -27.81
C ASN A 442 -9.06 -20.28 -28.45
N ILE A 443 -8.80 -21.31 -27.62
CA ILE A 443 -8.39 -22.63 -28.12
C ILE A 443 -9.54 -23.34 -28.81
N SER A 444 -10.76 -23.24 -28.27
CA SER A 444 -11.93 -23.90 -28.86
C SER A 444 -12.25 -23.35 -30.25
N PHE A 445 -12.10 -22.04 -30.47
CA PHE A 445 -12.26 -21.43 -31.79
C PHE A 445 -11.20 -21.92 -32.78
N ALA A 446 -9.93 -21.96 -32.37
CA ALA A 446 -8.84 -22.44 -33.22
C ALA A 446 -8.92 -23.94 -33.60
N SER A 447 -9.75 -24.73 -32.90
CA SER A 447 -9.98 -26.15 -33.21
C SER A 447 -11.18 -26.41 -34.14
N ASN A 448 -12.00 -25.39 -34.40
CA ASN A 448 -13.18 -25.47 -35.28
C ASN A 448 -12.96 -24.85 -36.66
N ASP A 449 -11.82 -24.19 -36.88
CA ASP A 449 -11.27 -23.76 -38.18
C ASP A 449 -10.21 -24.75 -38.66
#